data_AF-R7V4K4-F1
#
_entry.id   AF-R7V4K4-F1
#
_cell.length_a   1.000
_cell.length_b   1.000
_cell.length_c   1.000
_cell.angle_alpha   90.00
_cell.angle_beta   90.00
_cell.angle_gamma   90.00
#
_symmetry.space_group_name_H-M   'P 1'
#
loop_
_entity.id
_entity.type
_entity.pdbx_description
1 polymer ?
#
loop_
_entity_poly.entity_id
_entity_poly.type
_entity_poly.pdbx_seq_one_letter_code
_entity_poly.pdbx_strand_id
1 'polypeptide(L)'
;MDTRTGTWEDGSVKKLTNKPRSYIVETPRGTLRRNRKHLREAPQAHVPRSTSMTSANGKIDDHLSTPSAEPSSAATDQAAQTTAETKADTPSPGQFVTRSCRTSKPPQRVTYEH
;
A
#
# COMPACT_ATOMS: atom_id res chain seq x y z
N MET A 1 -8.89 4.20 -5.95
CA MET A 1 -8.10 5.20 -6.69
C MET A 1 -8.16 4.90 -8.17
N ASP A 2 -8.80 5.78 -8.94
CA ASP A 2 -8.81 5.79 -10.39
C ASP A 2 -7.41 6.19 -10.90
N THR A 3 -6.84 5.35 -11.76
CA THR A 3 -5.49 5.51 -12.32
C THR A 3 -5.45 6.55 -13.44
N ARG A 4 -6.59 6.87 -14.06
CA ARG A 4 -6.69 7.88 -15.12
C ARG A 4 -6.75 9.29 -14.54
N THR A 5 -7.55 9.48 -13.49
CA THR A 5 -7.77 10.80 -12.88
C THR A 5 -6.96 11.04 -11.62
N GLY A 6 -6.38 9.98 -11.04
CA GLY A 6 -5.66 10.07 -9.78
C GLY A 6 -6.56 10.19 -8.55
N THR A 7 -7.89 10.19 -8.72
CA THR A 7 -8.86 10.47 -7.66
C THR A 7 -9.37 9.20 -6.99
N TRP A 8 -9.91 9.31 -5.78
CA TRP A 8 -10.66 8.22 -5.16
C TRP A 8 -12.10 8.25 -5.69
N GLU A 9 -12.65 7.07 -5.91
CA GLU A 9 -14.02 6.87 -6.35
C GLU A 9 -14.63 5.78 -5.46
N ASP A 10 -15.91 5.94 -5.14
CA ASP A 10 -16.66 4.95 -4.38
C ASP A 10 -16.95 3.74 -5.26
N GLY A 11 -16.96 2.57 -4.63
CA GLY A 11 -17.24 1.32 -5.30
C GLY A 11 -17.39 0.17 -4.33
N SER A 12 -18.00 -0.90 -4.82
CA SER A 12 -18.27 -2.10 -4.04
C SER A 12 -17.42 -3.26 -4.54
N VAL A 13 -16.83 -4.03 -3.62
CA VAL A 13 -16.07 -5.23 -3.97
C VAL A 13 -17.07 -6.34 -4.32
N LYS A 14 -17.09 -6.75 -5.59
CA LYS A 14 -17.97 -7.83 -6.08
C LYS A 14 -17.40 -9.22 -5.85
N LYS A 15 -16.12 -9.43 -6.15
CA LYS A 15 -15.50 -10.76 -6.12
C LYS A 15 -14.01 -10.72 -5.85
N LEU A 16 -13.51 -11.74 -5.17
CA LEU A 16 -12.09 -12.10 -5.16
C LEU A 16 -11.67 -12.66 -6.52
N THR A 17 -10.40 -12.46 -6.86
CA THR A 17 -9.80 -13.09 -8.05
C THR A 17 -8.75 -14.11 -7.64
N ASN A 18 -8.38 -15.00 -8.56
CA ASN A 18 -7.31 -15.99 -8.33
C ASN A 18 -5.94 -15.34 -8.13
N LYS A 19 -5.80 -14.05 -8.45
CA LYS A 19 -4.56 -13.29 -8.24
C LYS A 19 -4.56 -12.71 -6.83
N PRO A 20 -3.49 -12.91 -6.06
CA PRO A 20 -3.44 -12.46 -4.68
C PRO A 20 -3.66 -10.94 -4.59
N ARG A 21 -4.39 -10.53 -3.55
CA ARG A 21 -4.69 -9.11 -3.25
C ARG A 21 -5.40 -8.36 -4.37
N SER A 22 -5.99 -9.06 -5.35
CA SER A 22 -6.72 -8.46 -6.47
C SER A 22 -8.22 -8.75 -6.34
N TYR A 23 -9.03 -7.70 -6.53
CA TYR A 23 -10.48 -7.71 -6.38
C TYR A 23 -11.14 -7.20 -7.66
N ILE A 24 -12.34 -7.70 -7.94
CA ILE A 24 -13.27 -7.11 -8.89
C ILE A 24 -14.11 -6.08 -8.13
N VAL A 25 -14.06 -4.83 -8.59
CA VAL A 25 -14.76 -3.70 -8.00
C VAL A 25 -15.76 -3.16 -9.01
N GLU A 26 -16.98 -2.96 -8.55
CA GLU A 26 -18.01 -2.25 -9.28
C GLU A 26 -17.96 -0.77 -8.89
N THR A 27 -17.87 0.07 -9.91
CA THR A 27 -17.88 1.54 -9.80
C THR A 27 -18.97 2.07 -10.73
N PRO A 28 -19.42 3.33 -10.58
CA PRO A 28 -20.36 3.95 -11.52
C PRO A 28 -19.87 3.96 -12.97
N ARG A 29 -18.55 3.87 -13.18
CA ARG A 29 -17.90 3.83 -14.51
C ARG A 29 -17.85 2.42 -15.10
N GLY A 30 -18.27 1.41 -14.35
CA GLY A 30 -18.26 0.02 -14.74
C GLY A 30 -17.48 -0.87 -13.78
N THR A 31 -17.28 -2.12 -14.21
CA THR A 31 -16.58 -3.15 -13.42
C THR A 31 -15.13 -3.24 -13.84
N LEU A 32 -14.22 -3.20 -12.86
CA LEU A 32 -12.78 -3.25 -13.11
C LEU A 32 -12.04 -4.04 -12.03
N ARG A 33 -10.79 -4.42 -12.31
CA ARG A 33 -9.94 -5.15 -11.37
C ARG A 33 -8.97 -4.20 -10.66
N ARG A 34 -8.97 -4.20 -9.32
CA ARG A 34 -8.03 -3.39 -8.49
C ARG A 34 -7.23 -4.25 -7.54
N ASN A 35 -6.01 -3.80 -7.23
CA ASN A 35 -5.24 -4.35 -6.12
C ASN A 35 -5.72 -3.74 -4.79
N ARG A 36 -5.56 -4.46 -3.67
CA ARG A 36 -5.84 -3.96 -2.31
C ARG A 36 -5.26 -2.58 -2.04
N LYS A 37 -4.06 -2.28 -2.54
CA LYS A 37 -3.39 -0.99 -2.33
C LYS A 37 -4.12 0.21 -2.98
N HIS A 38 -5.05 -0.04 -3.90
CA HIS A 38 -5.87 0.98 -4.57
C HIS A 38 -7.27 1.12 -3.95
N LEU A 39 -7.54 0.40 -2.86
CA LEU A 39 -8.80 0.40 -2.14
C LEU A 39 -8.59 0.99 -0.75
N ARG A 40 -9.61 1.69 -0.27
CA ARG A 40 -9.73 2.14 1.12
C ARG A 40 -11.11 1.70 1.59
N GLU A 41 -11.20 1.33 2.86
CA GLU A 41 -12.50 1.07 3.46
C GLU A 41 -13.27 2.38 3.51
N ALA A 42 -14.50 2.37 3.00
CA ALA A 42 -15.39 3.50 3.14
C ALA A 42 -15.72 3.68 4.63
N PRO A 43 -15.81 4.92 5.14
CA PRO A 43 -16.29 5.16 6.50
C PRO A 43 -17.63 4.45 6.69
N GLN A 44 -17.68 3.48 7.59
CA GLN A 44 -18.96 2.89 8.01
C GLN A 44 -19.70 4.00 8.74
N ALA A 45 -20.79 4.51 8.16
CA ALA A 45 -21.73 5.30 8.94
C ALA A 45 -22.13 4.41 10.13
N HIS A 46 -21.88 4.90 11.36
CA HIS A 46 -22.34 4.24 12.57
C HIS A 46 -23.86 4.19 12.52
N VAL A 47 -24.42 3.14 11.92
CA VAL A 47 -25.78 2.74 12.22
C VAL A 47 -25.76 2.42 13.71
N PRO A 48 -26.56 3.11 14.55
CA PRO A 48 -26.67 2.72 15.94
C PRO A 48 -27.06 1.26 15.94
N ARG A 49 -26.15 0.44 16.47
CA ARG A 49 -26.32 -1.00 16.61
C ARG A 49 -27.58 -1.20 17.43
N SER A 50 -28.71 -1.51 16.78
CA SER A 50 -29.83 -2.13 17.47
C SER A 50 -29.30 -3.45 18.01
N THR A 51 -28.93 -3.41 19.28
CA THR A 51 -28.46 -4.53 20.07
C THR A 51 -29.59 -5.54 20.21
N SER A 52 -29.72 -6.46 19.26
CA SER A 52 -30.33 -7.75 19.55
C SER A 52 -29.27 -8.61 20.24
N MET A 53 -29.60 -8.99 21.47
CA MET A 53 -28.70 -9.59 22.45
C MET A 53 -28.15 -10.94 22.00
N THR A 54 -26.84 -11.15 22.19
CA THR A 54 -26.28 -12.43 22.69
C THR A 54 -24.93 -12.11 23.32
N SER A 55 -24.84 -12.43 24.60
CA SER A 55 -23.74 -12.13 25.52
C SER A 55 -22.41 -12.77 25.12
N ALA A 56 -21.33 -12.00 25.14
CA ALA A 56 -19.99 -12.49 25.48
C ALA A 56 -19.10 -11.31 25.90
N ASN A 57 -18.87 -11.27 27.21
CA ASN A 57 -17.88 -10.55 28.00
C ASN A 57 -16.72 -9.85 27.25
N GLY A 58 -16.54 -8.55 27.51
CA GLY A 58 -15.36 -7.79 27.11
C GLY A 58 -15.48 -6.34 27.57
N LYS A 59 -14.99 -6.05 28.77
CA LYS A 59 -14.92 -4.67 29.29
C LYS A 59 -13.98 -3.86 28.40
N ILE A 60 -14.47 -2.79 27.79
CA ILE A 60 -13.61 -1.72 27.29
C ILE A 60 -13.75 -0.53 28.24
N ASP A 61 -12.61 -0.19 28.83
CA ASP A 61 -12.41 0.93 29.72
C ASP A 61 -12.38 2.23 28.90
N ASP A 62 -13.10 3.23 29.40
CA ASP A 62 -13.44 4.47 28.73
C ASP A 62 -12.48 5.56 29.19
N HIS A 63 -11.45 5.86 28.38
CA HIS A 63 -10.59 7.01 28.61
C HIS A 63 -10.39 7.81 27.32
N LEU A 64 -11.34 8.73 27.08
CA LEU A 64 -11.08 9.96 26.34
C LEU A 64 -9.97 10.77 27.05
N SER A 65 -8.92 11.15 26.31
CA SER A 65 -8.19 12.41 26.50
C SER A 65 -7.34 12.72 25.26
N THR A 66 -7.78 13.72 24.50
CA THR A 66 -6.98 14.57 23.60
C THR A 66 -6.16 15.59 24.41
N PRO A 67 -5.25 16.41 23.82
CA PRO A 67 -4.21 16.19 22.82
C PRO A 67 -2.84 16.77 23.29
N SER A 68 -1.84 16.85 22.39
CA SER A 68 -0.64 17.72 22.42
C SER A 68 0.69 17.09 22.90
N ALA A 69 1.64 16.97 21.97
CA ALA A 69 3.06 17.33 22.16
C ALA A 69 3.75 17.46 20.78
N GLU A 70 4.52 18.53 20.61
CA GLU A 70 5.27 18.94 19.42
C GLU A 70 6.26 17.88 18.85
N PRO A 71 6.65 17.99 17.56
CA PRO A 71 7.78 17.24 17.04
C PRO A 71 9.10 17.87 17.52
N SER A 72 9.70 17.28 18.55
CA SER A 72 11.06 17.62 18.97
C SER A 72 12.06 17.23 17.86
N SER A 73 12.67 18.25 17.26
CA SER A 73 13.84 18.11 16.40
C SER A 73 15.10 18.06 17.26
N ALA A 74 15.80 16.93 17.25
CA ALA A 74 17.24 16.88 17.51
C ALA A 74 17.83 15.60 16.91
N ALA A 75 18.76 15.80 15.98
CA ALA A 75 19.59 14.78 15.34
C ALA A 75 20.50 14.07 16.34
N THR A 76 20.97 12.86 16.00
CA THR A 76 22.40 12.50 16.02
C THR A 76 22.61 11.16 15.32
N ASP A 77 23.63 11.17 14.46
CA ASP A 77 24.26 10.06 13.75
C ASP A 77 24.38 8.75 14.51
N GLN A 78 24.23 7.64 13.77
CA GLN A 78 25.27 6.62 13.77
C GLN A 78 25.24 5.81 12.48
N ALA A 79 26.22 6.12 11.63
CA ALA A 79 26.68 5.27 10.56
C ALA A 79 27.25 3.97 11.16
N ALA A 80 26.64 2.83 10.83
CA ALA A 80 27.31 1.54 10.90
C ALA A 80 27.54 1.08 9.46
N GLN A 81 28.69 1.47 8.91
CA GLN A 81 29.24 0.85 7.72
C GLN A 81 29.75 -0.54 8.10
N THR A 82 29.02 -1.59 7.72
CA THR A 82 29.60 -2.93 7.64
C THR A 82 30.03 -3.15 6.19
N THR A 83 31.29 -2.82 5.91
CA THR A 83 31.97 -3.23 4.68
C THR A 83 32.25 -4.73 4.79
N ALA A 84 31.34 -5.56 4.28
CA ALA A 84 31.72 -6.89 3.83
C ALA A 84 32.20 -6.74 2.39
N GLU A 85 33.52 -6.90 2.18
CA GLU A 85 34.13 -7.00 0.85
C GLU A 85 33.60 -8.25 0.15
N THR A 86 32.43 -8.13 -0.47
CA THR A 86 31.97 -9.12 -1.45
C THR A 86 32.65 -8.75 -2.75
N LYS A 87 33.46 -9.66 -3.29
CA LYS A 87 34.12 -9.51 -4.60
C LYS A 87 33.17 -8.82 -5.57
N ALA A 88 33.57 -7.65 -6.05
CA ALA A 88 32.84 -6.93 -7.08
C ALA A 88 32.88 -7.76 -8.36
N ASP A 89 31.90 -8.65 -8.52
CA ASP A 89 31.50 -9.15 -9.82
C ASP A 89 30.95 -7.92 -10.55
N THR A 90 31.82 -7.28 -11.33
CA THR A 90 31.44 -6.09 -12.08
C THR A 90 30.33 -6.53 -13.02
N PRO A 91 29.10 -5.97 -12.90
CA PRO A 91 28.00 -6.40 -13.75
C PRO A 91 28.41 -6.18 -15.20
N SER A 92 28.22 -7.21 -16.02
CA SER A 92 28.53 -7.18 -17.44
C SER A 92 27.80 -6.00 -18.10
N PRO A 93 28.41 -5.30 -19.08
CA PRO A 93 27.78 -4.17 -19.76
C PRO A 93 26.35 -4.52 -20.22
N GLY A 94 25.35 -3.81 -19.67
CA GLY A 94 23.92 -4.03 -19.95
C GLY A 94 23.13 -4.75 -18.85
N GLN A 95 23.76 -5.17 -17.74
CA GLN A 95 23.07 -5.72 -16.59
C GLN A 95 22.63 -4.64 -15.60
N PHE A 96 21.34 -4.63 -15.25
CA PHE A 96 20.78 -3.71 -14.24
C PHE A 96 20.59 -4.46 -12.93
N VAL A 97 21.43 -4.15 -11.94
CA VAL A 97 21.37 -4.75 -10.60
C VAL A 97 20.52 -3.90 -9.67
N THR A 98 19.51 -4.50 -9.04
CA THR A 98 18.64 -3.81 -8.07
C THR A 98 19.31 -3.70 -6.69
N ARG A 99 18.77 -2.85 -5.80
CA ARG A 99 19.21 -2.74 -4.40
C ARG A 99 19.11 -4.06 -3.59
N SER A 100 18.37 -5.03 -4.11
CA SER A 100 18.25 -6.40 -3.58
C SER A 100 19.19 -7.39 -4.28
N CYS A 101 20.19 -6.90 -5.00
CA CYS A 101 21.19 -7.66 -5.75
C CYS A 101 20.61 -8.59 -6.83
N ARG A 102 19.43 -8.28 -7.37
CA ARG A 102 18.84 -9.05 -8.48
C ARG A 102 19.23 -8.43 -9.81
N THR A 103 19.61 -9.28 -10.75
CA THR A 103 19.81 -8.86 -12.14
C THR A 103 18.46 -8.74 -12.85
N SER A 104 18.23 -7.60 -13.51
CA SER A 104 17.00 -7.28 -14.23
C SER A 104 17.30 -6.81 -15.65
N LYS A 105 16.33 -7.01 -16.55
CA LYS A 105 16.41 -6.51 -17.94
C LYS A 105 16.02 -5.02 -17.96
N PRO A 106 16.71 -4.18 -18.76
CA PRO A 106 16.31 -2.79 -18.93
C PRO A 106 14.90 -2.67 -19.52
N PRO A 107 14.17 -1.59 -19.19
CA PRO A 107 12.91 -1.28 -19.87
C PRO A 107 13.17 -1.02 -21.36
N GLN A 108 12.29 -1.52 -22.21
CA GLN A 108 12.35 -1.28 -23.66
C GLN A 108 12.03 0.20 -23.94
N ARG A 109 12.98 0.92 -24.54
CA ARG A 109 12.73 2.28 -25.03
C ARG A 109 11.94 2.17 -26.34
N VAL A 110 10.75 2.73 -26.38
CA VAL A 110 10.01 2.98 -27.63
C VAL A 110 10.42 4.34 -28.17
N THR A 111 10.94 4.41 -29.39
CA THR A 111 11.12 5.65 -30.14
C THR A 111 9.89 5.86 -31.01
N TYR A 112 9.32 7.07 -30.96
CA TYR A 112 8.30 7.49 -31.92
C TYR A 112 9.03 8.17 -33.08
N GLU A 113 8.98 7.55 -34.26
CA GLU A 113 9.39 8.19 -35.51
C GLU A 113 8.32 9.21 -35.88
N HIS A 114 8.73 10.43 -36.25
CA HIS A 114 7.87 11.55 -36.66
C HIS A 114 7.75 11.62 -38.18
#